data_AF-A0A183DFL7-F1
#
_entry.id   AF-A0A183DFL7-F1
#
_cell.length_a   1.000
_cell.length_b   1.000
_cell.length_c   1.000
_cell.angle_alpha   90.00
_cell.angle_beta   90.00
_cell.angle_gamma   90.00
#
_symmetry.space_group_name_H-M   'P 1'
#
loop_
_entity.id
_entity.type
_entity.pdbx_description
1 polymer ?
#
loop_
_entity_poly.entity_id
_entity_poly.type
_entity_poly.pdbx_seq_one_letter_code
_entity_poly.pdbx_strand_id
1 'polypeptide(L)'
;LDDHNYFLDEETEIAPHLMPPPRMVDADGAVYEDDIQALVPGRDLSIKDDNNGEELDPPWLNRQMVRALPRSVIEATNLRLTELRHREENVLEREMSRVQP
;
A
#
# COMPACT_ATOMS: atom_id res chain seq x y z
N LEU A 1 -9.63 -11.73 -8.50
CA LEU A 1 -8.20 -11.37 -8.50
C LEU A 1 -7.77 -11.29 -9.95
N ASP A 2 -6.95 -10.30 -10.30
CA ASP A 2 -6.33 -10.21 -11.62
C ASP A 2 -5.10 -11.14 -11.74
N ASP A 3 -4.43 -11.08 -12.89
CA ASP A 3 -3.20 -11.84 -13.19
C ASP A 3 -2.02 -11.47 -12.28
N HIS A 4 -2.10 -10.35 -11.58
CA HIS A 4 -1.12 -9.88 -10.59
C HIS A 4 -1.57 -10.17 -9.15
N ASN A 5 -2.63 -10.96 -8.98
CA ASN A 5 -3.18 -11.35 -7.70
C ASN A 5 -3.77 -10.19 -6.85
N TYR A 6 -4.15 -9.08 -7.48
CA TYR A 6 -4.83 -7.96 -6.83
C TYR A 6 -6.35 -8.11 -6.85
N PHE A 7 -7.01 -7.63 -5.80
CA PHE A 7 -8.44 -7.38 -5.83
C PHE A 7 -8.67 -6.10 -6.65
N LEU A 8 -9.48 -6.19 -7.70
CA LEU A 8 -9.92 -5.05 -8.49
C LEU A 8 -11.36 -4.70 -8.09
N ASP A 9 -11.68 -3.42 -8.15
CA ASP A 9 -13.05 -2.95 -8.08
C ASP A 9 -13.83 -3.33 -9.35
N GLU A 10 -15.08 -3.77 -9.19
CA GLU A 10 -15.89 -4.33 -10.29
C GLU A 10 -16.33 -3.27 -11.32
N GLU A 11 -16.51 -2.02 -10.89
CA GLU A 11 -16.98 -0.94 -11.78
C GLU A 11 -15.83 -0.27 -12.52
N THR A 12 -14.69 -0.08 -11.83
CA THR A 12 -13.58 0.74 -12.35
C THR A 12 -12.42 -0.08 -12.91
N GLU A 13 -12.36 -1.39 -12.64
CA GLU A 13 -11.18 -2.23 -12.90
C GLU A 13 -9.88 -1.71 -12.26
N ILE A 14 -10.00 -0.86 -11.23
CA ILE A 14 -8.87 -0.26 -10.52
C ILE A 14 -8.65 -1.00 -9.20
N ALA A 15 -7.40 -1.26 -8.85
CA ALA A 15 -7.07 -1.81 -7.54
C ALA A 15 -7.37 -0.78 -6.42
N PRO A 16 -7.94 -1.17 -5.27
CA PRO A 16 -8.33 -0.23 -4.21
C PRO A 16 -7.24 0.72 -3.73
N HIS A 17 -5.97 0.33 -3.82
CA HIS A 17 -4.83 1.17 -3.42
C HIS A 17 -4.46 2.26 -4.43
N LEU A 18 -5.05 2.23 -5.64
CA LEU A 18 -4.91 3.24 -6.69
C LEU A 18 -6.10 4.20 -6.73
N MET A 19 -7.23 3.84 -6.12
CA MET A 19 -8.43 4.67 -6.07
C MET A 19 -8.20 5.96 -5.25
N PRO A 20 -8.93 7.05 -5.55
CA PRO A 20 -8.86 8.26 -4.74
C PRO A 20 -9.35 7.99 -3.30
N PRO A 21 -8.89 8.77 -2.32
CA PRO A 21 -9.36 8.66 -0.96
C PRO A 21 -10.89 8.87 -0.88
N PRO A 22 -11.58 8.13 0.01
CA PRO A 22 -13.03 8.19 0.12
C PRO A 22 -13.51 9.58 0.58
N ARG A 23 -14.74 9.95 0.21
CA ARG A 23 -15.37 11.19 0.70
C ARG A 23 -15.82 11.01 2.16
N MET A 24 -15.56 12.02 2.98
CA MET A 24 -16.13 12.08 4.33
C MET A 24 -17.63 12.40 4.23
N VAL A 25 -18.47 11.60 4.86
CA VAL A 25 -19.92 11.78 4.90
C VAL A 25 -20.43 11.75 6.34
N ASP A 26 -21.57 12.38 6.59
CA ASP A 26 -22.25 12.33 7.88
C ASP A 26 -23.03 11.01 8.08
N ALA A 27 -23.78 10.92 9.18
CA ALA A 27 -24.55 9.73 9.52
C ALA A 27 -25.70 9.44 8.54
N ASP A 28 -26.20 10.46 7.85
CA ASP A 28 -27.26 10.36 6.84
C ASP A 28 -26.70 10.15 5.43
N GLY A 29 -25.37 10.19 5.27
CA GLY A 29 -24.66 10.00 4.01
C GLY A 29 -24.44 11.29 3.21
N ALA A 30 -24.72 12.47 3.78
CA ALA A 30 -24.43 13.74 3.13
C ALA A 30 -22.92 14.03 3.16
N VAL A 31 -22.39 14.53 2.05
CA VAL A 31 -20.96 14.84 1.90
C VAL A 31 -20.63 16.14 2.62
N TYR A 32 -19.57 16.14 3.44
CA TYR A 32 -19.09 17.37 4.07
C TYR A 32 -18.40 18.32 3.08
N GLU A 33 -18.42 19.61 3.40
CA GLU A 33 -17.74 20.69 2.67
C GLU A 33 -16.22 20.47 2.52
N ASP A 34 -15.62 21.14 1.53
CA ASP A 34 -14.21 20.92 1.13
C ASP A 34 -13.20 21.15 2.27
N ASP A 35 -13.44 22.12 3.15
CA ASP A 35 -12.60 22.38 4.33
C ASP A 35 -12.52 21.15 5.26
N ILE A 36 -13.60 20.39 5.36
CA ILE A 36 -13.65 19.15 6.15
C ILE A 36 -13.08 17.99 5.34
N GLN A 37 -13.30 17.95 4.02
CA GLN A 37 -12.71 16.93 3.15
C GLN A 37 -11.17 17.00 3.13
N ALA A 38 -10.58 18.18 3.33
CA ALA A 38 -9.14 18.35 3.48
C ALA A 38 -8.55 17.56 4.66
N LEU A 39 -9.38 17.21 5.66
CA LEU A 39 -8.97 16.40 6.81
C LEU A 39 -8.87 14.91 6.48
N VAL A 40 -9.40 14.47 5.34
CA VAL A 40 -9.25 13.08 4.87
C VAL A 40 -7.77 12.86 4.49
N PRO A 41 -7.08 11.87 5.09
CA PRO A 41 -5.70 11.59 4.76
C PRO A 41 -5.50 11.38 3.25
N GLY A 42 -4.60 12.16 2.64
CA GLY A 42 -4.30 12.10 1.21
C GLY A 42 -5.17 13.01 0.34
N ARG A 43 -6.11 13.78 0.92
CA ARG A 43 -6.99 14.71 0.20
C ARG A 43 -6.60 16.19 0.34
N ASP A 44 -5.68 16.49 1.24
CA ASP A 44 -5.09 17.81 1.46
C ASP A 44 -4.32 18.37 0.25
N LEU A 45 -3.94 17.51 -0.69
CA LEU A 45 -3.12 17.83 -1.86
C LEU A 45 -3.94 18.05 -3.14
N SER A 46 -5.21 17.65 -3.18
CA SER A 46 -6.09 17.81 -4.35
C SER A 46 -6.83 19.14 -4.40
N ILE A 47 -6.74 19.96 -3.35
CA ILE A 47 -7.53 21.20 -3.18
C ILE A 47 -6.84 22.41 -3.83
N LYS A 48 -5.63 22.25 -4.33
CA LYS A 48 -4.84 23.35 -4.90
C LYS A 48 -4.40 22.93 -6.30
N ASP A 49 -5.15 23.34 -7.31
CA ASP A 49 -4.61 23.95 -8.53
C ASP A 49 -5.76 24.34 -9.47
N ASP A 50 -6.31 25.54 -9.24
CA ASP A 50 -7.24 26.21 -10.17
C ASP A 50 -6.55 26.72 -11.45
N ASN A 51 -5.26 26.46 -11.62
CA ASN A 51 -4.45 27.02 -12.71
C ASN A 51 -3.75 25.91 -13.50
N ASN A 52 -4.34 25.62 -14.67
CA ASN A 52 -3.90 24.74 -15.74
C ASN A 52 -4.08 23.25 -15.43
N GLY A 53 -5.07 22.65 -16.11
CA GLY A 53 -5.46 21.24 -16.01
C GLY A 53 -4.41 20.24 -16.48
N GLU A 54 -3.22 20.29 -15.91
CA GLU A 54 -2.31 19.16 -15.90
C GLU A 54 -2.84 18.15 -14.87
N GLU A 55 -3.09 16.95 -15.37
CA GLU A 55 -3.48 15.77 -14.61
C GLU A 55 -2.35 15.44 -13.62
N LEU A 56 -2.39 16.06 -12.44
CA LEU A 56 -1.38 15.85 -11.41
C LEU A 56 -1.37 14.38 -11.03
N ASP A 57 -0.17 13.78 -11.02
CA ASP A 57 0.03 12.43 -10.49
C ASP A 57 -0.68 12.32 -9.15
N PRO A 58 -1.54 11.30 -8.96
CA PRO A 58 -2.39 11.18 -7.79
C PRO A 58 -1.55 11.32 -6.53
N PRO A 59 -1.69 12.41 -5.75
CA PRO A 59 -0.73 12.72 -4.70
C PRO A 59 -0.75 11.68 -3.57
N TRP A 60 -1.86 10.94 -3.43
CA TRP A 60 -1.97 9.81 -2.50
C TRP A 60 -1.06 8.63 -2.88
N LEU A 61 -0.65 8.49 -4.14
CA LEU A 61 0.23 7.44 -4.60
C LEU A 61 1.71 7.75 -4.32
N ASN A 62 2.07 9.04 -4.36
CA ASN A 62 3.44 9.52 -4.14
C ASN A 62 3.72 9.87 -2.67
N ARG A 63 2.69 9.95 -1.83
CA ARG A 63 2.84 10.35 -0.42
C ARG A 63 3.41 9.23 0.42
N GLN A 64 4.64 9.44 0.88
CA GLN A 64 5.24 8.61 1.89
C GLN A 64 4.58 8.84 3.26
N MET A 65 3.54 8.05 3.58
CA MET A 65 2.84 8.15 4.87
C MET A 65 3.69 7.74 6.09
N VAL A 66 4.73 6.94 5.86
CA VAL A 66 5.63 6.44 6.90
C VAL A 66 7.07 6.71 6.49
N ARG A 67 7.87 7.27 7.40
CA ARG A 67 9.30 7.48 7.16
C ARG A 67 9.95 6.16 6.78
N ALA A 68 10.72 6.17 5.69
CA ALA A 68 11.47 5.00 5.25
C ALA A 68 12.41 4.61 6.38
N LEU A 69 12.50 3.31 6.63
CA LEU A 69 13.51 2.79 7.52
C LEU A 69 14.90 3.14 6.96
N PRO A 70 15.89 3.45 7.81
CA PRO A 70 17.26 3.63 7.35
C PRO A 70 17.72 2.42 6.55
N ARG A 71 18.49 2.65 5.47
CA ARG A 71 19.00 1.57 4.62
C ARG A 71 19.73 0.49 5.41
N SER A 72 20.50 0.90 6.43
CA SER A 72 21.20 -0.02 7.33
C SER A 72 20.26 -0.97 8.09
N VAL A 73 19.08 -0.49 8.52
CA VAL A 73 18.08 -1.32 9.20
C VAL A 73 17.48 -2.31 8.21
N ILE A 74 17.13 -1.85 7.01
CA ILE A 74 16.57 -2.70 5.94
C ILE A 74 17.57 -3.81 5.59
N GLU A 75 18.83 -3.47 5.37
CA GLU A 75 19.90 -4.41 5.06
C GLU A 75 20.10 -5.43 6.19
N ALA A 76 20.14 -4.98 7.44
CA ALA A 76 20.27 -5.88 8.59
C ALA A 76 19.08 -6.84 8.72
N THR A 77 17.85 -6.34 8.53
CA THR A 77 16.65 -7.20 8.56
C THR A 77 16.64 -8.19 7.41
N ASN A 78 17.02 -7.76 6.20
CA ASN A 78 17.05 -8.63 5.03
C ASN A 78 18.09 -9.74 5.19
N LEU A 79 19.29 -9.41 5.67
CA LEU A 79 20.33 -10.39 5.94
C LEU A 79 19.85 -11.46 6.94
N ARG A 80 19.21 -11.02 8.04
CA ARG A 80 18.65 -11.93 9.05
C ARG A 80 17.55 -12.83 8.47
N LEU A 81 16.66 -12.28 7.66
CA LEU A 81 15.59 -13.05 7.02
C LEU A 81 16.15 -14.10 6.04
N THR A 82 17.20 -13.75 5.29
CA THR A 82 17.90 -14.70 4.41
C THR A 82 18.54 -15.82 5.21
N GLU A 83 19.22 -15.50 6.31
CA GLU A 83 19.84 -16.51 7.18
C GLU A 83 18.79 -17.46 7.78
N LEU A 84 17.66 -16.93 8.27
CA LEU A 84 16.56 -17.75 8.79
C LEU A 84 16.02 -18.71 7.73
N ARG A 85 15.80 -18.21 6.51
CA ARG A 85 15.31 -19.02 5.39
C ARG A 85 16.25 -20.18 5.07
N HIS A 86 17.56 -19.93 5.03
CA HIS A 86 18.54 -21.00 4.83
C HIS A 86 18.55 -22.01 5.98
N ARG A 87 18.37 -21.57 7.23
CA ARG A 87 18.26 -22.50 8.37
C ARG A 87 17.02 -23.37 8.26
N GLU A 88 15.88 -22.79 7.92
CA GLU A 88 14.63 -23.51 7.71
C GLU A 88 14.76 -24.54 6.59
N GLU A 89 15.38 -24.17 5.47
CA GLU A 89 15.66 -25.07 4.35
C GLU A 89 16.53 -26.26 4.78
N ASN A 90 17.62 -26.02 5.49
CA ASN A 90 18.47 -27.10 6.04
C ASN A 90 17.71 -28.03 6.98
N VAL A 91 16.80 -27.49 7.80
CA VAL A 91 15.95 -28.31 8.69
C VAL A 91 14.99 -29.15 7.86
N LEU A 92 14.32 -28.54 6.88
CA LEU A 92 13.41 -29.23 5.97
C LEU A 92 14.10 -30.38 5.24
N GLU A 93 15.29 -30.16 4.69
CA GLU A 93 16.07 -31.21 4.02
C GLU A 93 16.43 -32.38 4.94
N ARG A 94 16.81 -32.08 6.18
CA ARG A 94 17.11 -33.11 7.20
C ARG A 94 15.87 -33.92 7.55
N GLU A 95 14.75 -33.25 7.78
CA GLU A 95 13.48 -33.93 8.11
C GLU A 95 12.97 -34.75 6.93
N MET A 96 13.02 -34.23 5.70
CA MET A 96 12.67 -34.99 4.49
C MET A 96 13.53 -36.26 4.35
N SER A 97 14.84 -36.16 4.63
CA SER A 97 15.76 -37.29 4.56
C SER A 97 15.51 -38.35 5.64
N ARG A 98 14.96 -37.97 6.80
CA ARG A 98 14.56 -38.90 7.87
C ARG A 98 13.27 -39.67 7.56
N VAL A 99 12.41 -39.08 6.74
CA VAL A 99 11.07 -39.60 6.42
C VAL A 99 11.08 -40.44 5.13
N GLN A 100 12.20 -40.51 4.40
CA GLN A 100 12.33 -41.44 3.27
C GLN A 100 12.38 -42.90 3.77
N PRO A 101 11.52 -43.81 3.27
CA PRO A 101 11.43 -45.20 3.70
C PRO A 101 12.61 -46.06 3.26
#